data_AF-A0A2E7S7J0-F1
#
_entry.id   AF-A0A2E7S7J0-F1
#
_cell.length_a   1.000
_cell.length_b   1.000
_cell.length_c   1.000
_cell.angle_alpha   90.00
_cell.angle_beta   90.00
_cell.angle_gamma   90.00
#
_symmetry.space_group_name_H-M   'P 1'
#
loop_
_entity.id
_entity.type
_entity.pdbx_description
1 polymer ?
#
loop_
_entity_poly.entity_id
_entity_poly.type
_entity_poly.pdbx_seq_one_letter_code
_entity_poly.pdbx_strand_id
1 'polypeptide(L)'
;MSKSPIYIGAGSSSLASSSALNIIDNSADIAKERATATYWAKKTDGSVVDQVTGADSSEYSSKAYAVGGTGVTDTAGKGAAKEWALETTGTVDGTSFSAKEYAQGTQASTGGSAKDYAQKTDGGVSGATSDHSAKAWAIGGTGVTDTASKGAAKEWAIETSGNVDGTSFSAKEYAQGTQASTGGSAKDYAQKVDGGVSGATSDHSAKAWAVGGTGVTDTASKGAAKEWATKAEDSTVDGTNYSALHWSAKASTTYDTFDDRFLGAHTTAEREVGADNIGKDHDGDALVTGALYYDTTLSVMKVWNGSAWARITPTTSDQTNIDAVSANATNINTVAGINANVTTVAGISSDVTAVAGDATDIGTVAGKATEIGLLGTSDMATAGTGHLARLGTADCVADMALLGTADVVSDMNSLATPSKLTQMSALGNSQVTEDMAFLGTADCVADMALLGTADCVADMALLGTTDCVADMALLATTDVIADLDTVATNITDVNTFADRYQIDDFSPSAPTTDGGGNAVAEGDLAYDSTANKMKFYNGSAWEGFGLSQTEVQTEANNASVAMAIALG
;
A
#
# COMPACT_ATOMS: atom_id res chain seq x y z
N MET A 1 -84.33 82.78 -143.15
CA MET A 1 -84.72 84.20 -143.32
C MET A 1 -84.51 84.92 -142.01
N SER A 2 -83.53 85.83 -142.01
CA SER A 2 -83.37 86.87 -140.99
C SER A 2 -84.67 87.66 -140.86
N LYS A 3 -85.19 87.77 -139.63
CA LYS A 3 -86.15 88.80 -139.24
C LYS A 3 -85.86 89.21 -137.80
N SER A 4 -84.95 90.17 -137.66
CA SER A 4 -85.19 91.29 -136.73
C SER A 4 -86.19 92.26 -137.41
N PRO A 5 -86.83 93.23 -136.74
CA PRO A 5 -87.08 93.47 -135.31
C PRO A 5 -88.59 93.79 -135.04
N ILE A 6 -89.01 93.97 -133.78
CA ILE A 6 -89.88 95.12 -133.41
C ILE A 6 -89.39 95.68 -132.06
N TYR A 7 -88.83 96.88 -132.18
CA TYR A 7 -88.53 97.82 -131.11
C TYR A 7 -89.68 98.82 -131.07
N ILE A 8 -90.29 99.04 -129.89
CA ILE A 8 -91.19 100.18 -129.67
C ILE A 8 -90.66 100.92 -128.42
N GLY A 9 -89.81 101.92 -128.66
CA GLY A 9 -89.82 103.15 -127.86
C GLY A 9 -90.73 104.15 -128.59
N ALA A 10 -91.29 105.21 -128.01
CA ALA A 10 -91.15 105.86 -126.71
C ALA A 10 -92.49 106.60 -126.42
N GLY A 11 -92.65 107.15 -125.21
CA GLY A 11 -93.94 107.54 -124.62
C GLY A 11 -94.86 108.49 -125.40
N SER A 12 -96.17 108.28 -125.26
CA SER A 12 -97.20 109.28 -124.91
C SER A 12 -98.58 108.62 -124.84
N SER A 13 -99.43 109.18 -124.00
CA SER A 13 -100.70 108.68 -123.46
C SER A 13 -101.87 108.58 -124.46
N SER A 14 -102.73 107.57 -124.25
CA SER A 14 -104.16 107.44 -124.68
C SER A 14 -104.40 107.29 -126.20
N LEU A 15 -105.24 106.41 -126.78
CA LEU A 15 -106.32 105.44 -126.49
C LEU A 15 -106.47 104.67 -127.86
N ALA A 16 -106.71 103.36 -128.06
CA ALA A 16 -107.93 102.57 -127.78
C ALA A 16 -107.84 101.14 -128.44
N SER A 17 -108.48 100.12 -127.80
CA SER A 17 -109.24 98.94 -128.34
C SER A 17 -108.80 98.24 -129.66
N SER A 18 -108.33 96.98 -129.78
CA SER A 18 -108.71 95.61 -129.30
C SER A 18 -109.57 94.78 -130.28
N SER A 19 -109.06 93.61 -130.72
CA SER A 19 -109.77 92.29 -130.85
C SER A 19 -109.15 91.26 -131.85
N ALA A 20 -107.82 91.11 -131.97
CA ALA A 20 -107.23 90.13 -132.91
C ALA A 20 -105.85 89.55 -132.51
N LEU A 21 -105.57 89.33 -131.22
CA LEU A 21 -104.38 88.61 -130.75
C LEU A 21 -104.82 87.46 -129.83
N ASN A 22 -104.73 86.24 -130.35
CA ASN A 22 -105.05 84.97 -129.69
C ASN A 22 -103.97 84.62 -128.64
N ILE A 23 -103.90 85.40 -127.55
CA ILE A 23 -103.13 85.09 -126.35
C ILE A 23 -104.08 84.34 -125.41
N ILE A 24 -103.89 83.03 -125.27
CA ILE A 24 -104.53 82.23 -124.23
C ILE A 24 -104.05 82.76 -122.88
N ASP A 25 -104.98 83.27 -122.08
CA ASP A 25 -104.77 83.73 -120.71
C ASP A 25 -104.47 82.51 -119.80
N ASN A 26 -103.18 82.19 -119.61
CA ASN A 26 -102.70 81.05 -118.81
C ASN A 26 -102.48 81.40 -117.32
N SER A 27 -103.14 82.45 -116.82
CA SER A 27 -102.95 82.96 -115.46
C SER A 27 -103.39 81.98 -114.36
N ALA A 28 -104.38 81.13 -114.64
CA ALA A 28 -104.89 80.14 -113.69
C ALA A 28 -103.91 78.98 -113.42
N ASP A 29 -103.22 78.48 -114.45
CA ASP A 29 -102.27 77.37 -114.30
C ASP A 29 -100.98 77.83 -113.60
N ILE A 30 -100.50 79.05 -113.87
CA ILE A 30 -99.36 79.66 -113.15
C ILE A 30 -99.68 79.83 -111.66
N ALA A 31 -100.92 80.17 -111.30
CA ALA A 31 -101.33 80.27 -109.89
C ALA A 31 -101.37 78.90 -109.19
N LYS A 32 -101.79 77.85 -109.91
CA LYS A 32 -101.80 76.47 -109.41
C LYS A 32 -100.39 75.90 -109.27
N GLU A 33 -99.50 76.10 -110.24
CA GLU A 33 -98.08 75.71 -110.10
C GLU A 33 -97.41 76.37 -108.90
N ARG A 34 -97.67 77.67 -108.67
CA ARG A 34 -97.21 78.38 -107.46
C ARG A 34 -97.75 77.77 -106.17
N ALA A 35 -99.00 77.31 -106.17
CA ALA A 35 -99.59 76.63 -105.02
C ALA A 35 -98.95 75.25 -104.78
N THR A 36 -98.73 74.45 -105.84
CA THR A 36 -97.98 73.18 -105.78
C THR A 36 -96.59 73.40 -105.19
N ALA A 37 -95.82 74.37 -105.69
CA ALA A 37 -94.49 74.72 -105.16
C ALA A 37 -94.54 75.17 -103.70
N THR A 38 -95.57 75.93 -103.32
CA THR A 38 -95.78 76.33 -101.92
C THR A 38 -96.05 75.13 -101.02
N TYR A 39 -96.80 74.14 -101.50
CA TYR A 39 -97.08 72.91 -100.75
C TYR A 39 -95.82 72.06 -100.58
N TRP A 40 -94.99 71.91 -101.62
CA TRP A 40 -93.67 71.27 -101.54
C TRP A 40 -92.70 71.94 -100.55
N ALA A 41 -92.88 73.25 -100.29
CA ALA A 41 -92.03 74.00 -99.38
C ALA A 41 -92.57 74.10 -97.95
N LYS A 42 -93.89 74.03 -97.74
CA LYS A 42 -94.51 74.40 -96.44
C LYS A 42 -95.45 73.36 -95.85
N LYS A 43 -95.98 72.42 -96.62
CA LYS A 43 -97.01 71.48 -96.15
C LYS A 43 -96.45 70.52 -95.11
N THR A 44 -97.06 70.40 -93.93
CA THR A 44 -96.57 69.50 -92.88
C THR A 44 -97.44 68.26 -92.71
N ASP A 45 -98.53 68.15 -93.45
CA ASP A 45 -99.52 67.09 -93.32
C ASP A 45 -99.89 66.51 -94.69
N GLY A 46 -99.75 65.19 -94.83
CA GLY A 46 -100.04 64.45 -96.06
C GLY A 46 -99.05 64.70 -97.20
N SER A 47 -99.11 63.83 -98.20
CA SER A 47 -98.35 63.93 -99.45
C SER A 47 -98.71 65.19 -100.25
N VAL A 48 -97.79 65.67 -101.08
CA VAL A 48 -97.99 66.88 -101.88
C VAL A 48 -98.78 66.56 -103.14
N VAL A 49 -99.93 67.22 -103.33
CA VAL A 49 -100.76 67.07 -104.52
C VAL A 49 -100.42 68.18 -105.51
N ASP A 50 -100.26 67.83 -106.79
CA ASP A 50 -100.13 68.80 -107.86
C ASP A 50 -101.46 69.49 -108.12
N GLN A 51 -101.51 70.80 -107.92
CA GLN A 51 -102.71 71.61 -108.04
C GLN A 51 -103.13 71.87 -109.50
N VAL A 52 -102.27 71.61 -110.49
CA VAL A 52 -102.62 71.71 -111.91
C VAL A 52 -103.40 70.47 -112.35
N THR A 53 -102.88 69.27 -112.01
CA THR A 53 -103.42 67.99 -112.48
C THR A 53 -104.27 67.23 -111.47
N GLY A 54 -104.20 67.59 -110.17
CA GLY A 54 -104.84 66.87 -109.08
C GLY A 54 -104.14 65.57 -108.67
N ALA A 55 -102.99 65.24 -109.26
CA ALA A 55 -102.26 64.01 -108.97
C ALA A 55 -101.48 64.10 -107.64
N ASP A 56 -101.57 63.07 -106.81
CA ASP A 56 -100.78 62.96 -105.59
C ASP A 56 -99.36 62.47 -105.90
N SER A 57 -98.33 63.20 -105.45
CA SER A 57 -96.93 62.81 -105.63
C SER A 57 -96.52 61.59 -104.79
N SER A 58 -97.31 61.20 -103.80
CA SER A 58 -96.94 60.20 -102.77
C SER A 58 -95.71 60.57 -101.95
N GLU A 59 -95.24 61.82 -102.06
CA GLU A 59 -94.04 62.35 -101.45
C GLU A 59 -94.41 63.52 -100.54
N TYR A 60 -93.67 63.70 -99.45
CA TYR A 60 -93.93 64.76 -98.48
C TYR A 60 -93.10 66.02 -98.75
N SER A 61 -93.56 67.15 -98.24
CA SER A 61 -92.85 68.42 -98.42
C SER A 61 -91.49 68.42 -97.73
N SER A 62 -90.59 69.29 -98.19
CA SER A 62 -89.30 69.52 -97.54
C SER A 62 -89.45 69.98 -96.09
N LYS A 63 -90.55 70.67 -95.74
CA LYS A 63 -90.84 71.05 -94.36
C LYS A 63 -91.21 69.84 -93.51
N ALA A 64 -92.00 68.90 -94.03
CA ALA A 64 -92.37 67.68 -93.31
C ALA A 64 -91.13 66.81 -93.00
N TYR A 65 -90.24 66.61 -93.97
CA TYR A 65 -88.95 65.92 -93.73
C TYR A 65 -88.00 66.69 -92.81
N ALA A 66 -88.12 68.02 -92.71
CA ALA A 66 -87.27 68.81 -91.81
C ALA A 66 -87.77 68.78 -90.36
N VAL A 67 -89.08 68.94 -90.11
CA VAL A 67 -89.62 69.18 -88.76
C VAL A 67 -90.59 68.12 -88.23
N GLY A 68 -91.05 67.19 -89.05
CA GLY A 68 -92.07 66.19 -88.70
C GLY A 68 -93.44 66.52 -89.28
N GLY A 69 -94.28 65.49 -89.41
CA GLY A 69 -95.58 65.57 -90.08
C GLY A 69 -96.27 64.21 -90.20
N THR A 70 -97.60 64.22 -90.40
CA THR A 70 -98.41 63.00 -90.52
C THR A 70 -97.94 62.16 -91.72
N GLY A 71 -97.43 60.95 -91.44
CA GLY A 71 -96.88 60.04 -92.44
C GLY A 71 -95.36 60.17 -92.71
N VAL A 72 -94.66 61.07 -91.99
CA VAL A 72 -93.18 61.16 -91.94
C VAL A 72 -92.66 60.85 -90.54
N THR A 73 -93.31 61.38 -89.50
CA THR A 73 -92.97 61.12 -88.10
C THR A 73 -93.23 59.67 -87.72
N ASP A 74 -92.28 59.04 -87.05
CA ASP A 74 -92.34 57.66 -86.53
C ASP A 74 -92.85 56.64 -87.56
N THR A 75 -92.58 56.89 -88.84
CA THR A 75 -93.12 56.12 -89.95
C THR A 75 -92.05 55.19 -90.50
N ALA A 76 -92.36 53.90 -90.64
CA ALA A 76 -91.41 52.91 -91.14
C ALA A 76 -90.75 53.34 -92.46
N GLY A 77 -89.41 53.40 -92.49
CA GLY A 77 -88.62 53.80 -93.66
C GLY A 77 -88.61 55.31 -93.96
N LYS A 78 -89.14 56.15 -93.06
CA LYS A 78 -89.13 57.62 -93.14
C LYS A 78 -88.78 58.19 -91.76
N GLY A 79 -88.37 59.46 -91.70
CA GLY A 79 -88.10 60.12 -90.43
C GLY A 79 -87.67 61.55 -90.64
N ALA A 80 -88.14 62.46 -89.78
CA ALA A 80 -87.78 63.87 -89.91
C ALA A 80 -86.35 64.11 -89.41
N ALA A 81 -85.62 65.03 -90.05
CA ALA A 81 -84.28 65.42 -89.62
C ALA A 81 -84.23 65.87 -88.15
N LYS A 82 -85.32 66.48 -87.65
CA LYS A 82 -85.49 66.84 -86.25
C LYS A 82 -85.53 65.61 -85.33
N GLU A 83 -86.23 64.55 -85.71
CA GLU A 83 -86.32 63.30 -84.94
C GLU A 83 -84.96 62.60 -84.93
N TRP A 84 -84.31 62.48 -86.10
CA TRP A 84 -82.94 61.95 -86.20
C TRP A 84 -81.90 62.69 -85.34
N ALA A 85 -82.12 63.98 -85.07
CA ALA A 85 -81.21 64.79 -84.26
C ALA A 85 -81.57 64.84 -82.77
N LEU A 86 -82.85 64.73 -82.40
CA LEU A 86 -83.31 65.07 -81.05
C LEU A 86 -84.09 63.97 -80.34
N GLU A 87 -84.60 62.97 -81.05
CA GLU A 87 -85.44 61.93 -80.47
C GLU A 87 -84.64 61.13 -79.43
N THR A 88 -85.18 60.91 -78.26
CA THR A 88 -84.50 60.16 -77.18
C THR A 88 -85.28 58.93 -76.77
N THR A 89 -86.35 58.61 -77.50
CA THR A 89 -87.23 57.49 -77.22
C THR A 89 -87.71 56.86 -78.52
N GLY A 90 -87.63 55.54 -78.63
CA GLY A 90 -88.06 54.82 -79.83
C GLY A 90 -87.14 54.98 -81.04
N THR A 91 -87.43 54.22 -82.09
CA THR A 91 -86.75 54.27 -83.39
C THR A 91 -87.36 55.34 -84.27
N VAL A 92 -86.54 56.16 -84.93
CA VAL A 92 -86.99 57.26 -85.80
C VAL A 92 -87.69 56.74 -87.06
N ASP A 93 -87.23 55.61 -87.61
CA ASP A 93 -87.73 55.01 -88.87
C ASP A 93 -88.27 53.58 -88.71
N GLY A 94 -88.53 53.17 -87.46
CA GLY A 94 -88.90 51.79 -87.12
C GLY A 94 -87.71 50.83 -86.91
N THR A 95 -86.48 51.22 -87.26
CA THR A 95 -85.29 50.34 -87.19
C THR A 95 -84.09 50.97 -86.49
N SER A 96 -83.92 52.29 -86.59
CA SER A 96 -82.73 53.01 -86.15
C SER A 96 -83.07 54.12 -85.17
N PHE A 97 -82.16 54.35 -84.22
CA PHE A 97 -82.28 55.40 -83.21
C PHE A 97 -81.62 56.70 -83.67
N SER A 98 -81.99 57.81 -83.03
CA SER A 98 -81.42 59.13 -83.30
C SER A 98 -79.94 59.23 -82.88
N ALA A 99 -79.23 60.22 -83.41
CA ALA A 99 -77.86 60.52 -82.99
C ALA A 99 -77.77 60.92 -81.51
N LYS A 100 -78.81 61.54 -80.96
CA LYS A 100 -78.85 61.95 -79.55
C LYS A 100 -79.04 60.75 -78.61
N GLU A 101 -79.78 59.74 -79.05
CA GLU A 101 -79.93 58.48 -78.31
C GLU A 101 -78.59 57.73 -78.24
N TYR A 102 -77.85 57.60 -79.35
CA TYR A 102 -76.51 57.02 -79.31
C TYR A 102 -75.52 57.83 -78.47
N ALA A 103 -75.65 59.16 -78.41
CA ALA A 103 -74.75 60.00 -77.63
C ALA A 103 -75.04 59.97 -76.13
N GLN A 104 -76.31 60.01 -75.71
CA GLN A 104 -76.72 60.25 -74.31
C GLN A 104 -77.95 59.47 -73.83
N GLY A 105 -78.48 58.58 -74.67
CA GLY A 105 -79.69 57.81 -74.41
C GLY A 105 -79.57 56.69 -73.38
N THR A 106 -80.70 56.05 -73.11
CA THR A 106 -80.84 54.99 -72.09
C THR A 106 -81.60 53.75 -72.58
N GLN A 107 -81.97 53.71 -73.87
CA GLN A 107 -82.73 52.59 -74.43
C GLN A 107 -81.92 51.30 -74.47
N ALA A 108 -82.56 50.18 -74.10
CA ALA A 108 -81.89 48.90 -73.94
C ALA A 108 -81.42 48.27 -75.27
N SER A 109 -82.07 48.59 -76.39
CA SER A 109 -81.79 47.97 -77.70
C SER A 109 -80.63 48.61 -78.47
N THR A 110 -80.01 49.68 -77.96
CA THR A 110 -78.86 50.35 -78.62
C THR A 110 -77.51 49.79 -78.18
N GLY A 111 -77.47 48.90 -77.18
CA GLY A 111 -76.21 48.45 -76.55
C GLY A 111 -75.55 49.52 -75.67
N GLY A 112 -76.22 50.67 -75.45
CA GLY A 112 -75.76 51.75 -74.58
C GLY A 112 -75.30 52.99 -75.31
N SER A 113 -75.28 54.13 -74.61
CA SER A 113 -74.85 55.41 -75.17
C SER A 113 -73.35 55.67 -74.93
N ALA A 114 -72.76 56.55 -75.76
CA ALA A 114 -71.37 56.99 -75.59
C ALA A 114 -71.11 57.58 -74.19
N LYS A 115 -72.10 58.29 -73.63
CA LYS A 115 -72.03 58.81 -72.26
C LYS A 115 -71.99 57.69 -71.22
N ASP A 116 -72.78 56.64 -71.40
CA ASP A 116 -72.77 55.48 -70.49
C ASP A 116 -71.44 54.74 -70.52
N TYR A 117 -70.89 54.46 -71.71
CA TYR A 117 -69.57 53.84 -71.87
C TYR A 117 -68.42 54.69 -71.30
N ALA A 118 -68.59 56.01 -71.20
CA ALA A 118 -67.56 56.91 -70.67
C ALA A 118 -67.68 57.17 -69.16
N GLN A 119 -68.89 57.27 -68.61
CA GLN A 119 -69.11 57.87 -67.28
C GLN A 119 -69.80 56.97 -66.25
N LYS A 120 -70.48 55.90 -66.66
CA LYS A 120 -71.32 55.10 -65.76
C LYS A 120 -70.47 54.28 -64.77
N THR A 121 -70.82 54.29 -63.49
CA THR A 121 -70.10 53.51 -62.46
C THR A 121 -70.95 52.39 -61.85
N ASP A 122 -72.26 52.42 -62.10
CA ASP A 122 -73.21 51.56 -61.40
C ASP A 122 -73.81 50.55 -62.39
N GLY A 123 -73.37 49.29 -62.30
CA GLY A 123 -73.84 48.19 -63.15
C GLY A 123 -73.23 48.18 -64.56
N GLY A 124 -73.82 47.36 -65.44
CA GLY A 124 -73.47 47.34 -66.87
C GLY A 124 -73.96 48.61 -67.60
N VAL A 125 -73.40 48.87 -68.79
CA VAL A 125 -73.88 49.91 -69.71
C VAL A 125 -75.36 49.64 -70.04
N SER A 126 -76.20 50.68 -70.17
CA SER A 126 -77.64 50.49 -70.36
C SER A 126 -77.91 49.67 -71.63
N GLY A 127 -78.62 48.54 -71.51
CA GLY A 127 -78.86 47.62 -72.63
C GLY A 127 -77.86 46.46 -72.78
N ALA A 128 -76.70 46.50 -72.10
CA ALA A 128 -75.72 45.43 -72.10
C ALA A 128 -75.26 45.12 -70.66
N THR A 129 -75.75 44.03 -70.07
CA THR A 129 -75.50 43.72 -68.66
C THR A 129 -74.09 43.20 -68.37
N SER A 130 -73.32 42.81 -69.40
CA SER A 130 -71.94 42.30 -69.26
C SER A 130 -70.85 43.36 -69.43
N ASP A 131 -71.16 44.44 -70.14
CA ASP A 131 -70.18 45.47 -70.49
C ASP A 131 -70.22 46.59 -69.47
N HIS A 132 -69.06 47.07 -69.06
CA HIS A 132 -68.94 48.18 -68.11
C HIS A 132 -68.21 49.35 -68.74
N SER A 133 -68.46 50.55 -68.24
CA SER A 133 -67.85 51.77 -68.75
C SER A 133 -66.33 51.79 -68.51
N ALA A 134 -65.61 52.58 -69.29
CA ALA A 134 -64.19 52.86 -69.05
C ALA A 134 -63.92 53.43 -67.65
N LYS A 135 -64.87 54.21 -67.10
CA LYS A 135 -64.77 54.74 -65.74
C LYS A 135 -64.93 53.64 -64.69
N ALA A 136 -65.86 52.71 -64.87
CA ALA A 136 -66.03 51.57 -63.96
C ALA A 136 -64.78 50.68 -63.93
N TRP A 137 -64.17 50.41 -65.09
CA TRP A 137 -62.88 49.69 -65.17
C TRP A 137 -61.71 50.45 -64.55
N ALA A 138 -61.72 51.79 -64.58
CA ALA A 138 -60.65 52.59 -63.99
C ALA A 138 -60.74 52.68 -62.47
N ILE A 139 -61.92 52.98 -61.93
CA ILE A 139 -62.09 53.37 -60.52
C ILE A 139 -62.92 52.41 -59.67
N GLY A 140 -63.59 51.42 -60.26
CA GLY A 140 -64.50 50.51 -59.57
C GLY A 140 -65.97 50.86 -59.77
N GLY A 141 -66.83 49.93 -59.38
CA GLY A 141 -68.27 50.01 -59.62
C GLY A 141 -69.02 48.69 -59.38
N THR A 142 -70.35 48.77 -59.32
CA THR A 142 -71.20 47.58 -59.08
C THR A 142 -71.02 46.57 -60.23
N GLY A 143 -70.51 45.37 -59.93
CA GLY A 143 -70.24 44.31 -60.91
C GLY A 143 -68.84 44.33 -61.55
N VAL A 144 -67.97 45.26 -61.13
CA VAL A 144 -66.53 45.30 -61.46
C VAL A 144 -65.68 45.10 -60.21
N THR A 145 -66.02 45.80 -59.12
CA THR A 145 -65.32 45.71 -57.83
C THR A 145 -65.47 44.33 -57.20
N ASP A 146 -64.36 43.78 -56.71
CA ASP A 146 -64.26 42.48 -56.02
C ASP A 146 -65.03 41.35 -56.71
N THR A 147 -65.13 41.43 -58.04
CA THR A 147 -65.95 40.53 -58.83
C THR A 147 -65.05 39.47 -59.46
N ALA A 148 -65.43 38.20 -59.33
CA ALA A 148 -64.64 37.10 -59.88
C ALA A 148 -64.28 37.34 -61.36
N SER A 149 -62.99 37.17 -61.68
CA SER A 149 -62.43 37.40 -63.03
C SER A 149 -62.54 38.84 -63.56
N LYS A 150 -62.84 39.82 -62.70
CA LYS A 150 -62.86 41.25 -62.99
C LYS A 150 -62.10 42.00 -61.89
N GLY A 151 -61.84 43.27 -62.12
CA GLY A 151 -61.22 44.14 -61.12
C GLY A 151 -60.83 45.47 -61.73
N ALA A 152 -61.08 46.55 -61.01
CA ALA A 152 -60.75 47.88 -61.49
C ALA A 152 -59.24 48.14 -61.39
N ALA A 153 -58.71 48.97 -62.28
CA ALA A 153 -57.29 49.36 -62.25
C ALA A 153 -56.88 49.97 -60.90
N LYS A 154 -57.79 50.71 -60.26
CA LYS A 154 -57.59 51.22 -58.90
C LYS A 154 -57.42 50.09 -57.88
N GLU A 155 -58.26 49.05 -57.90
CA GLU A 155 -58.17 47.92 -56.97
C GLU A 155 -56.85 47.16 -57.18
N TRP A 156 -56.49 46.86 -58.43
CA TRP A 156 -55.20 46.25 -58.78
C TRP A 156 -53.99 47.06 -58.28
N ALA A 157 -54.11 48.38 -58.20
CA ALA A 157 -53.02 49.25 -57.79
C ALA A 157 -52.93 49.45 -56.28
N ILE A 158 -54.05 49.61 -55.58
CA ILE A 158 -54.05 50.13 -54.20
C ILE A 158 -54.82 49.31 -53.18
N GLU A 159 -55.53 48.25 -53.56
CA GLU A 159 -56.30 47.44 -52.62
C GLU A 159 -55.37 46.77 -51.61
N THR A 160 -55.70 46.81 -50.32
CA THR A 160 -54.83 46.28 -49.24
C THR A 160 -55.46 45.11 -48.50
N SER A 161 -56.59 44.61 -48.98
CA SER A 161 -57.30 43.50 -48.38
C SER A 161 -58.19 42.79 -49.39
N GLY A 162 -58.19 41.46 -49.38
CA GLY A 162 -59.03 40.67 -50.28
C GLY A 162 -58.43 40.51 -51.68
N ASN A 163 -59.03 39.61 -52.44
CA ASN A 163 -58.64 39.36 -53.82
C ASN A 163 -59.33 40.36 -54.75
N VAL A 164 -58.56 40.97 -55.65
CA VAL A 164 -59.10 41.91 -56.65
C VAL A 164 -60.04 41.20 -57.63
N ASP A 165 -59.70 39.96 -58.02
CA ASP A 165 -60.45 39.15 -58.98
C ASP A 165 -60.98 37.82 -58.42
N GLY A 166 -61.00 37.70 -57.08
CA GLY A 166 -61.30 36.45 -56.37
C GLY A 166 -60.12 35.48 -56.22
N THR A 167 -58.99 35.71 -56.90
CA THR A 167 -57.81 34.82 -56.84
C THR A 167 -56.48 35.53 -56.60
N SER A 168 -56.34 36.76 -57.09
CA SER A 168 -55.11 37.52 -57.10
C SER A 168 -55.22 38.77 -56.25
N PHE A 169 -54.11 39.18 -55.68
CA PHE A 169 -54.02 40.39 -54.85
C PHE A 169 -53.49 41.56 -55.65
N SER A 170 -53.68 42.77 -55.12
CA SER A 170 -53.15 43.99 -55.73
C SER A 170 -51.61 44.05 -55.67
N ALA A 171 -51.02 44.92 -56.48
CA ALA A 171 -49.59 45.23 -56.41
C ALA A 171 -49.18 45.81 -55.04
N LYS A 172 -50.08 46.55 -54.37
CA LYS A 172 -49.80 47.12 -53.04
C LYS A 172 -49.78 46.06 -51.95
N GLU A 173 -50.64 45.05 -52.05
CA GLU A 173 -50.63 43.91 -51.12
C GLU A 173 -49.34 43.09 -51.27
N TYR A 174 -48.90 42.78 -52.50
CA TYR A 174 -47.60 42.13 -52.70
C TYR A 174 -46.42 42.96 -52.21
N ALA A 175 -46.50 44.29 -52.30
CA ALA A 175 -45.43 45.17 -51.84
C ALA A 175 -45.38 45.35 -50.31
N GLN A 176 -46.54 45.49 -49.66
CA GLN A 176 -46.65 45.98 -48.28
C GLN A 176 -47.64 45.22 -47.38
N GLY A 177 -48.32 44.22 -47.92
CA GLY A 177 -49.41 43.50 -47.28
C GLY A 177 -49.01 42.60 -46.11
N THR A 178 -50.04 42.14 -45.39
CA THR A 178 -49.91 41.27 -44.21
C THR A 178 -50.85 40.05 -44.27
N GLN A 179 -51.52 39.80 -45.39
CA GLN A 179 -52.41 38.64 -45.48
C GLN A 179 -51.66 37.30 -45.41
N ALA A 180 -52.25 36.34 -44.70
CA ALA A 180 -51.64 35.05 -44.38
C ALA A 180 -51.68 34.01 -45.53
N SER A 181 -52.19 34.34 -46.71
CA SER A 181 -52.30 33.39 -47.85
C SER A 181 -51.41 33.73 -49.05
N THR A 182 -50.60 34.80 -48.97
CA THR A 182 -49.80 35.30 -50.10
C THR A 182 -48.34 34.86 -50.07
N GLY A 183 -47.93 34.05 -49.11
CA GLY A 183 -46.52 33.70 -48.92
C GLY A 183 -45.66 34.90 -48.52
N GLY A 184 -46.26 36.03 -48.08
CA GLY A 184 -45.56 37.23 -47.62
C GLY A 184 -45.53 38.38 -48.61
N SER A 185 -45.38 39.61 -48.09
CA SER A 185 -45.10 40.80 -48.92
C SER A 185 -43.60 41.09 -49.00
N ALA A 186 -43.18 41.84 -50.01
CA ALA A 186 -41.80 42.27 -50.18
C ALA A 186 -41.27 43.03 -48.94
N LYS A 187 -42.12 43.86 -48.31
CA LYS A 187 -41.78 44.53 -47.06
C LYS A 187 -41.56 43.54 -45.93
N ASP A 188 -42.39 42.51 -45.82
CA ASP A 188 -42.29 41.50 -44.75
C ASP A 188 -41.01 40.65 -44.90
N TYR A 189 -40.66 40.23 -46.13
CA TYR A 189 -39.38 39.56 -46.45
C TYR A 189 -38.14 40.43 -46.21
N ALA A 190 -38.26 41.76 -46.31
CA ALA A 190 -37.14 42.67 -46.12
C ALA A 190 -36.96 43.14 -44.67
N GLN A 191 -38.06 43.32 -43.92
CA GLN A 191 -38.04 44.09 -42.67
C GLN A 191 -38.54 43.32 -41.43
N LYS A 192 -39.28 42.22 -41.59
CA LYS A 192 -39.81 41.49 -40.44
C LYS A 192 -38.69 40.93 -39.58
N VAL A 193 -38.82 40.95 -38.27
CA VAL A 193 -37.77 40.44 -37.38
C VAL A 193 -38.28 39.24 -36.61
N ASP A 194 -39.53 39.30 -36.15
CA ASP A 194 -40.13 38.29 -35.30
C ASP A 194 -41.12 37.39 -36.06
N GLY A 195 -40.93 36.08 -35.94
CA GLY A 195 -41.78 35.05 -36.53
C GLY A 195 -41.46 34.79 -37.99
N GLY A 196 -42.20 33.84 -38.57
CA GLY A 196 -42.17 33.61 -40.01
C GLY A 196 -42.79 34.78 -40.78
N VAL A 197 -42.38 34.94 -42.04
CA VAL A 197 -43.03 35.85 -42.98
C VAL A 197 -44.54 35.52 -43.07
N SER A 198 -45.39 36.54 -43.12
CA SER A 198 -46.84 36.39 -43.02
C SER A 198 -47.36 35.50 -44.14
N GLY A 199 -47.95 34.36 -43.78
CA GLY A 199 -48.46 33.40 -44.75
C GLY A 199 -47.46 32.44 -45.36
N ALA A 200 -46.19 32.47 -44.94
CA ALA A 200 -45.24 31.40 -45.17
C ALA A 200 -45.08 30.58 -43.87
N THR A 201 -45.11 29.25 -43.96
CA THR A 201 -45.11 28.39 -42.77
C THR A 201 -43.74 28.22 -42.11
N SER A 202 -42.65 28.66 -42.74
CA SER A 202 -41.28 28.44 -42.24
C SER A 202 -40.24 29.50 -42.60
N ASP A 203 -40.56 30.40 -43.53
CA ASP A 203 -39.57 31.33 -44.08
C ASP A 203 -39.45 32.56 -43.21
N HIS A 204 -38.22 33.03 -43.01
CA HIS A 204 -37.92 34.24 -42.26
C HIS A 204 -37.34 35.30 -43.19
N SER A 205 -37.52 36.56 -42.81
CA SER A 205 -37.02 37.69 -43.57
C SER A 205 -35.50 37.74 -43.60
N ALA A 206 -34.93 38.45 -44.60
CA ALA A 206 -33.49 38.72 -44.64
C ALA A 206 -33.00 39.47 -43.40
N LYS A 207 -33.83 40.35 -42.81
CA LYS A 207 -33.48 41.07 -41.59
C LYS A 207 -33.47 40.14 -40.38
N ALA A 208 -34.44 39.23 -40.26
CA ALA A 208 -34.47 38.24 -39.19
C ALA A 208 -33.23 37.34 -39.22
N TRP A 209 -32.80 36.87 -40.40
CA TRP A 209 -31.55 36.11 -40.57
C TRP A 209 -30.30 36.94 -40.25
N ALA A 210 -30.32 38.25 -40.47
CA ALA A 210 -29.18 39.11 -40.18
C ALA A 210 -29.05 39.43 -38.68
N VAL A 211 -30.13 39.86 -38.03
CA VAL A 211 -30.08 40.43 -36.67
C VAL A 211 -30.69 39.56 -35.56
N GLY A 212 -31.46 38.53 -35.90
CA GLY A 212 -32.13 37.65 -34.93
C GLY A 212 -33.56 38.09 -34.58
N GLY A 213 -34.36 37.14 -34.11
CA GLY A 213 -35.79 37.30 -33.78
C GLY A 213 -36.46 35.95 -33.48
N THR A 214 -37.73 35.96 -33.05
CA THR A 214 -38.45 34.73 -32.66
C THR A 214 -38.60 33.75 -33.83
N GLY A 215 -38.23 32.48 -33.65
CA GLY A 215 -38.21 31.44 -34.69
C GLY A 215 -36.90 31.33 -35.47
N VAL A 216 -35.96 32.26 -35.31
CA VAL A 216 -34.59 32.21 -35.87
C VAL A 216 -33.55 31.98 -34.77
N THR A 217 -33.64 32.73 -33.67
CA THR A 217 -32.69 32.72 -32.54
C THR A 217 -32.90 31.57 -31.56
N ASP A 218 -34.13 31.08 -31.45
CA ASP A 218 -34.62 30.15 -30.42
C ASP A 218 -34.88 28.73 -30.95
N THR A 219 -34.55 28.49 -32.23
CA THR A 219 -34.90 27.26 -32.93
C THR A 219 -33.63 26.49 -33.26
N ALA A 220 -33.59 25.20 -32.87
CA ALA A 220 -32.48 24.32 -33.20
C ALA A 220 -32.20 24.31 -34.71
N SER A 221 -30.91 24.27 -35.07
CA SER A 221 -30.44 24.32 -36.47
C SER A 221 -30.64 25.66 -37.19
N LYS A 222 -31.07 26.71 -36.49
CA LYS A 222 -31.14 28.08 -37.00
C LYS A 222 -30.32 29.01 -36.11
N GLY A 223 -29.88 30.13 -36.67
CA GLY A 223 -29.17 31.17 -35.93
C GLY A 223 -28.89 32.38 -36.81
N ALA A 224 -29.02 33.57 -36.26
CA ALA A 224 -28.83 34.80 -37.04
C ALA A 224 -27.34 35.14 -37.20
N ALA A 225 -26.97 35.81 -38.30
CA ALA A 225 -25.58 36.18 -38.59
C ALA A 225 -24.93 36.98 -37.45
N LYS A 226 -25.68 37.90 -36.82
CA LYS A 226 -25.23 38.63 -35.63
C LYS A 226 -24.85 37.69 -34.47
N GLU A 227 -25.60 36.62 -34.26
CA GLU A 227 -25.35 35.65 -33.18
C GLU A 227 -24.14 34.78 -33.52
N TRP A 228 -24.05 34.30 -34.76
CA TRP A 228 -22.86 33.62 -35.25
C TRP A 228 -21.59 34.44 -35.04
N ALA A 229 -21.66 35.75 -35.16
CA ALA A 229 -20.52 36.64 -34.93
C ALA A 229 -20.29 36.96 -33.43
N THR A 230 -21.33 37.29 -32.68
CA THR A 230 -21.21 38.02 -31.40
C THR A 230 -21.96 37.40 -30.21
N LYS A 231 -22.58 36.23 -30.35
CA LYS A 231 -23.26 35.57 -29.22
C LYS A 231 -22.25 35.34 -28.09
N ALA A 232 -22.72 35.57 -26.86
CA ALA A 232 -21.92 35.44 -25.66
C ALA A 232 -21.22 34.08 -25.57
N GLU A 233 -20.10 34.04 -24.87
CA GLU A 233 -19.34 32.81 -24.69
C GLU A 233 -20.17 31.69 -24.04
N ASP A 234 -19.73 30.46 -24.30
CA ASP A 234 -20.32 29.21 -23.80
C ASP A 234 -21.83 29.05 -24.11
N SER A 235 -22.33 29.81 -25.08
CA SER A 235 -23.70 29.75 -25.56
C SER A 235 -23.73 29.30 -27.02
N THR A 236 -24.47 28.22 -27.31
CA THR A 236 -24.63 27.74 -28.68
C THR A 236 -25.53 28.68 -29.50
N VAL A 237 -25.16 28.93 -30.75
CA VAL A 237 -25.93 29.74 -31.70
C VAL A 237 -27.16 28.99 -32.20
N ASP A 238 -27.00 27.72 -32.59
CA ASP A 238 -28.04 26.87 -33.22
C ASP A 238 -28.44 25.64 -32.39
N GLY A 239 -28.07 25.62 -31.10
CA GLY A 239 -28.21 24.48 -30.20
C GLY A 239 -27.03 23.50 -30.24
N THR A 240 -26.10 23.63 -31.19
CA THR A 240 -24.95 22.71 -31.36
C THR A 240 -23.60 23.42 -31.51
N ASN A 241 -23.54 24.49 -32.30
CA ASN A 241 -22.32 25.22 -32.64
C ASN A 241 -22.23 26.53 -31.87
N TYR A 242 -21.00 26.99 -31.60
CA TYR A 242 -20.71 28.26 -30.93
C TYR A 242 -20.40 29.40 -31.90
N SER A 243 -20.44 30.63 -31.40
CA SER A 243 -20.12 31.85 -32.15
C SER A 243 -18.62 31.98 -32.46
N ALA A 244 -18.30 32.83 -33.44
CA ALA A 244 -16.92 33.22 -33.73
C ALA A 244 -16.25 33.91 -32.54
N LEU A 245 -16.99 34.73 -31.77
CA LEU A 245 -16.50 35.33 -30.53
C LEU A 245 -16.04 34.27 -29.53
N HIS A 246 -16.82 33.20 -29.33
CA HIS A 246 -16.43 32.09 -28.46
C HIS A 246 -15.13 31.41 -28.90
N TRP A 247 -15.00 31.06 -30.19
CA TRP A 247 -13.79 30.42 -30.68
C TRP A 247 -12.56 31.33 -30.62
N SER A 248 -12.74 32.64 -30.86
CA SER A 248 -11.68 33.63 -30.67
C SER A 248 -11.23 33.67 -29.22
N ALA A 249 -12.15 33.65 -28.26
CA ALA A 249 -11.83 33.64 -26.84
C ALA A 249 -11.11 32.35 -26.42
N LYS A 250 -11.60 31.17 -26.84
CA LYS A 250 -10.92 29.88 -26.56
C LYS A 250 -9.52 29.83 -27.17
N ALA A 251 -9.32 30.38 -28.37
CA ALA A 251 -8.01 30.50 -28.97
C ALA A 251 -7.09 31.43 -28.17
N SER A 252 -7.61 32.58 -27.72
CA SER A 252 -6.88 33.51 -26.84
C SER A 252 -6.45 32.82 -25.55
N THR A 253 -7.36 32.17 -24.83
CA THR A 253 -7.04 31.43 -23.59
C THR A 253 -6.02 30.30 -23.82
N THR A 254 -6.12 29.59 -24.95
CA THR A 254 -5.17 28.53 -25.29
C THR A 254 -3.77 29.10 -25.54
N TYR A 255 -3.68 30.22 -26.24
CA TYR A 255 -2.43 30.92 -26.48
C TYR A 255 -1.85 31.45 -25.17
N ASP A 256 -2.66 32.10 -24.33
CA ASP A 256 -2.31 32.62 -23.01
C ASP A 256 -1.71 31.51 -22.13
N THR A 257 -2.42 30.38 -22.00
CA THR A 257 -1.94 29.22 -21.23
C THR A 257 -0.61 28.66 -21.77
N PHE A 258 -0.37 28.73 -23.08
CA PHE A 258 0.89 28.31 -23.66
C PHE A 258 2.01 29.32 -23.36
N ASP A 259 1.71 30.61 -23.51
CA ASP A 259 2.62 31.73 -23.23
C ASP A 259 3.07 31.74 -21.76
N ASP A 260 2.17 31.46 -20.82
CA ASP A 260 2.47 31.36 -19.38
C ASP A 260 3.34 30.14 -19.03
N ARG A 261 3.21 29.06 -19.81
CA ARG A 261 3.99 27.83 -19.62
C ARG A 261 5.30 27.84 -20.37
N PHE A 262 5.42 28.61 -21.45
CA PHE A 262 6.62 28.69 -22.25
C PHE A 262 7.01 30.14 -22.49
N LEU A 263 7.94 30.60 -21.65
CA LEU A 263 8.35 31.99 -21.64
C LEU A 263 9.38 32.33 -22.74
N GLY A 264 9.75 31.36 -23.59
CA GLY A 264 10.73 31.61 -24.64
C GLY A 264 12.17 31.73 -24.13
N ALA A 265 12.95 32.62 -24.75
CA ALA A 265 14.39 32.74 -24.54
C ALA A 265 14.72 33.97 -23.68
N HIS A 266 15.35 33.74 -22.53
CA HIS A 266 15.74 34.78 -21.58
C HIS A 266 17.13 34.54 -21.03
N THR A 267 17.74 35.56 -20.44
CA THR A 267 18.98 35.43 -19.67
C THR A 267 18.68 34.98 -18.23
N THR A 268 19.67 34.41 -17.53
CA THR A 268 19.53 34.09 -16.10
C THR A 268 19.16 35.35 -15.29
N ALA A 269 19.72 36.51 -15.65
CA ALA A 269 19.48 37.75 -14.92
C ALA A 269 18.00 38.19 -14.96
N GLU A 270 17.36 38.07 -16.14
CA GLU A 270 15.97 38.46 -16.35
C GLU A 270 14.97 37.61 -15.56
N ARG A 271 15.26 36.32 -15.35
CA ARG A 271 14.31 35.35 -14.79
C ARG A 271 14.64 34.86 -13.38
N GLU A 272 15.89 34.98 -12.94
CA GLU A 272 16.36 34.45 -11.65
C GLU A 272 16.97 35.49 -10.72
N VAL A 273 17.38 36.68 -11.21
CA VAL A 273 18.15 37.66 -10.41
C VAL A 273 17.41 38.98 -10.18
N GLY A 274 16.48 39.39 -11.07
CA GLY A 274 15.70 40.63 -10.95
C GLY A 274 14.33 40.46 -10.27
N ALA A 275 14.03 41.26 -9.24
CA ALA A 275 12.82 41.15 -8.41
C ALA A 275 11.48 41.32 -9.17
N ASP A 276 11.49 41.94 -10.36
CA ASP A 276 10.25 42.29 -11.05
C ASP A 276 9.62 41.13 -11.82
N ASN A 277 10.43 40.16 -12.28
CA ASN A 277 10.01 39.06 -13.15
C ASN A 277 10.19 37.66 -12.52
N ILE A 278 10.83 37.55 -11.35
CA ILE A 278 10.99 36.27 -10.66
C ILE A 278 9.61 35.74 -10.24
N GLY A 279 9.31 34.51 -10.63
CA GLY A 279 8.06 33.87 -10.25
C GLY A 279 6.84 34.36 -11.02
N LYS A 280 7.02 35.20 -12.06
CA LYS A 280 5.91 35.69 -12.89
C LYS A 280 5.98 35.30 -14.36
N ASP A 281 4.86 35.03 -15.00
CA ASP A 281 4.74 34.85 -16.45
C ASP A 281 4.82 36.20 -17.21
N HIS A 282 4.30 36.26 -18.44
CA HIS A 282 4.39 37.44 -19.31
C HIS A 282 3.34 38.52 -19.03
N ASP A 283 2.20 38.17 -18.42
CA ASP A 283 1.17 39.14 -18.04
C ASP A 283 1.33 39.62 -16.58
N GLY A 284 2.20 38.96 -15.82
CA GLY A 284 2.59 39.34 -14.46
C GLY A 284 1.95 38.49 -13.38
N ASP A 285 1.17 37.47 -13.75
CA ASP A 285 0.64 36.46 -12.87
C ASP A 285 1.72 35.49 -12.39
N ALA A 286 1.40 34.65 -11.40
CA ALA A 286 2.37 33.75 -10.79
C ALA A 286 2.63 32.52 -11.68
N LEU A 287 3.90 32.19 -11.89
CA LEU A 287 4.30 31.02 -12.69
C LEU A 287 3.67 29.73 -12.19
N VAL A 288 3.10 28.99 -13.14
CA VAL A 288 2.67 27.61 -12.90
C VAL A 288 3.87 26.67 -12.78
N THR A 289 3.76 25.66 -11.91
CA THR A 289 4.78 24.61 -11.83
C THR A 289 4.88 23.89 -13.19
N GLY A 290 6.10 23.74 -13.68
CA GLY A 290 6.37 23.20 -15.01
C GLY A 290 6.49 24.27 -16.11
N ALA A 291 6.33 25.55 -15.80
CA ALA A 291 6.68 26.62 -16.73
C ALA A 291 8.15 26.49 -17.16
N LEU A 292 8.46 26.85 -18.39
CA LEU A 292 9.73 26.61 -19.04
C LEU A 292 10.27 27.91 -19.65
N TYR A 293 11.58 28.09 -19.60
CA TYR A 293 12.27 29.06 -20.46
C TYR A 293 13.62 28.49 -20.91
N TYR A 294 14.10 28.98 -22.04
CA TYR A 294 15.46 28.72 -22.50
C TYR A 294 16.39 29.78 -21.94
N ASP A 295 17.30 29.38 -21.05
CA ASP A 295 18.33 30.26 -20.51
C ASP A 295 19.45 30.43 -21.52
N THR A 296 19.50 31.60 -22.15
CA THR A 296 20.49 31.97 -23.14
C THR A 296 21.87 32.24 -22.54
N THR A 297 21.96 32.55 -21.24
CA THR A 297 23.24 32.76 -20.54
C THR A 297 23.94 31.42 -20.32
N LEU A 298 23.18 30.41 -19.92
CA LEU A 298 23.69 29.07 -19.63
C LEU A 298 23.53 28.09 -20.80
N SER A 299 22.81 28.48 -21.85
CA SER A 299 22.40 27.63 -22.98
C SER A 299 21.70 26.34 -22.56
N VAL A 300 20.79 26.45 -21.58
CA VAL A 300 20.03 25.30 -21.04
C VAL A 300 18.55 25.63 -20.89
N MET A 301 17.71 24.62 -21.03
CA MET A 301 16.31 24.73 -20.63
C MET A 301 16.19 24.74 -19.10
N LYS A 302 15.34 25.64 -18.60
CA LYS A 302 14.99 25.78 -17.20
C LYS A 302 13.50 25.48 -17.01
N VAL A 303 13.15 24.90 -15.88
CA VAL A 303 11.77 24.58 -15.48
C VAL A 303 11.48 25.16 -14.09
N TRP A 304 10.31 25.76 -13.92
CA TRP A 304 9.86 26.26 -12.64
C TRP A 304 9.34 25.10 -11.78
N ASN A 305 9.96 24.88 -10.62
CA ASN A 305 9.58 23.77 -9.73
C ASN A 305 8.50 24.16 -8.68
N GLY A 306 7.93 25.37 -8.79
CA GLY A 306 7.00 25.95 -7.83
C GLY A 306 7.62 26.98 -6.88
N SER A 307 8.96 27.04 -6.80
CA SER A 307 9.68 28.00 -5.92
C SER A 307 10.97 28.57 -6.52
N ALA A 308 11.60 27.86 -7.45
CA ALA A 308 12.81 28.27 -8.13
C ALA A 308 12.89 27.69 -9.54
N TRP A 309 13.70 28.32 -10.38
CA TRP A 309 14.07 27.81 -11.70
C TRP A 309 15.15 26.72 -11.56
N ALA A 310 14.84 25.52 -12.01
CA ALA A 310 15.75 24.38 -12.04
C ALA A 310 16.18 24.08 -13.48
N ARG A 311 17.43 23.68 -13.69
CA ARG A 311 17.88 23.17 -15.00
C ARG A 311 17.43 21.73 -15.19
N ILE A 312 17.15 21.36 -16.44
CA ILE A 312 16.80 19.96 -16.79
C ILE A 312 17.99 19.15 -17.30
N THR A 313 19.14 19.79 -17.50
CA THR A 313 20.38 19.16 -17.96
C THR A 313 21.45 19.19 -16.85
N PRO A 314 22.40 18.22 -16.82
CA PRO A 314 23.52 18.25 -15.87
C PRO A 314 24.35 19.53 -15.96
N THR A 315 24.91 19.99 -14.83
CA THR A 315 25.96 21.02 -14.83
C THR A 315 27.28 20.48 -15.39
N THR A 316 28.26 21.35 -15.66
CA THR A 316 29.62 20.93 -16.01
C THR A 316 30.28 20.13 -14.87
N SER A 317 30.00 20.48 -13.61
CA SER A 317 30.43 19.72 -12.43
C SER A 317 29.77 18.35 -12.35
N ASP A 318 28.46 18.26 -12.59
CA ASP A 318 27.74 16.99 -12.64
C ASP A 318 28.28 16.10 -13.76
N GLN A 319 28.55 16.69 -14.94
CA GLN A 319 29.15 15.97 -16.06
C GLN A 319 30.55 15.45 -15.70
N THR A 320 31.35 16.24 -14.99
CA THR A 320 32.67 15.79 -14.50
C THR A 320 32.55 14.60 -13.56
N ASN A 321 31.54 14.59 -12.68
CA ASN A 321 31.29 13.46 -11.78
C ASN A 321 30.82 12.21 -12.55
N ILE A 322 29.93 12.38 -13.54
CA ILE A 322 29.47 11.30 -14.43
C ILE A 322 30.66 10.71 -15.20
N ASP A 323 31.51 11.56 -15.78
CA ASP A 323 32.70 11.16 -16.52
C ASP A 323 33.71 10.46 -15.61
N ALA A 324 33.87 10.89 -14.35
CA ALA A 324 34.71 10.22 -13.36
C ALA A 324 34.22 8.81 -13.03
N VAL A 325 32.90 8.63 -12.86
CA VAL A 325 32.30 7.29 -12.66
C VAL A 325 32.50 6.43 -13.90
N SER A 326 32.27 6.99 -15.09
CA SER A 326 32.50 6.31 -16.38
C SER A 326 33.96 5.88 -16.55
N ALA A 327 34.92 6.75 -16.21
CA ALA A 327 36.35 6.45 -16.21
C ALA A 327 36.71 5.32 -15.23
N ASN A 328 35.98 5.19 -14.12
CA ASN A 328 36.21 4.15 -13.12
C ASN A 328 35.61 2.78 -13.51
N ALA A 329 34.90 2.67 -14.63
CA ALA A 329 34.22 1.43 -15.05
C ALA A 329 35.17 0.23 -15.16
N THR A 330 36.37 0.42 -15.72
CA THR A 330 37.39 -0.64 -15.82
C THR A 330 37.87 -1.12 -14.46
N ASN A 331 38.03 -0.21 -13.49
CA ASN A 331 38.42 -0.55 -12.12
C ASN A 331 37.31 -1.34 -11.42
N ILE A 332 36.05 -0.89 -11.56
CA ILE A 332 34.87 -1.59 -11.02
C ILE A 332 34.81 -3.02 -11.58
N ASN A 333 34.97 -3.18 -12.90
CA ASN A 333 34.98 -4.49 -13.55
C ASN A 333 36.15 -5.37 -13.08
N THR A 334 37.31 -4.77 -12.81
CA THR A 334 38.47 -5.49 -12.26
C THR A 334 38.17 -6.01 -10.85
N VAL A 335 37.61 -5.17 -9.97
CA VAL A 335 37.19 -5.55 -8.61
C VAL A 335 36.11 -6.63 -8.65
N ALA A 336 35.11 -6.48 -9.53
CA ALA A 336 34.06 -7.47 -9.73
C ALA A 336 34.65 -8.83 -10.20
N GLY A 337 35.61 -8.81 -11.12
CA GLY A 337 36.28 -10.01 -11.63
C GLY A 337 37.08 -10.78 -10.58
N ILE A 338 37.59 -10.11 -9.53
CA ILE A 338 38.36 -10.75 -8.45
C ILE A 338 37.52 -11.07 -7.20
N ASN A 339 36.19 -10.87 -7.21
CA ASN A 339 35.34 -11.09 -6.04
C ASN A 339 35.41 -12.52 -5.48
N ALA A 340 35.53 -13.52 -6.36
CA ALA A 340 35.76 -14.91 -5.96
C ALA A 340 37.10 -15.07 -5.22
N ASN A 341 38.17 -14.43 -5.73
CA ASN A 341 39.49 -14.46 -5.10
C ASN A 341 39.49 -13.79 -3.72
N VAL A 342 38.77 -12.67 -3.55
CA VAL A 342 38.62 -12.01 -2.24
C VAL A 342 37.97 -12.95 -1.22
N THR A 343 36.97 -13.71 -1.65
CA THR A 343 36.32 -14.72 -0.80
C THR A 343 37.28 -15.86 -0.46
N THR A 344 38.06 -16.34 -1.42
CA THR A 344 39.11 -17.36 -1.18
C THR A 344 40.16 -16.87 -0.18
N VAL A 345 40.63 -15.62 -0.30
CA VAL A 345 41.60 -15.03 0.64
C VAL A 345 41.01 -14.91 2.04
N ALA A 346 39.73 -14.55 2.18
CA ALA A 346 39.05 -14.56 3.48
C ALA A 346 39.03 -15.97 4.12
N GLY A 347 38.83 -17.02 3.32
CA GLY A 347 38.95 -18.42 3.76
C GLY A 347 40.37 -18.77 4.24
N ILE A 348 41.39 -18.46 3.42
CA ILE A 348 42.80 -18.68 3.79
C ILE A 348 43.17 -17.93 5.08
N SER A 349 42.63 -16.72 5.29
CA SER A 349 42.86 -15.98 6.53
C SER A 349 42.35 -16.72 7.78
N SER A 350 41.25 -17.45 7.66
CA SER A 350 40.74 -18.31 8.73
C SER A 350 41.70 -19.48 8.99
N ASP A 351 42.16 -20.15 7.94
CA ASP A 351 43.12 -21.26 8.05
C ASP A 351 44.44 -20.81 8.67
N VAL A 352 44.97 -19.65 8.26
CA VAL A 352 46.18 -19.06 8.84
C VAL A 352 45.97 -18.70 10.31
N THR A 353 44.77 -18.23 10.69
CA THR A 353 44.43 -17.95 12.09
C THR A 353 44.37 -19.24 12.91
N ALA A 354 43.84 -20.34 12.34
CA ALA A 354 43.85 -21.65 12.99
C ALA A 354 45.29 -22.15 13.21
N VAL A 355 46.14 -22.10 12.18
CA VAL A 355 47.57 -22.44 12.29
C VAL A 355 48.30 -21.56 13.31
N ALA A 356 47.96 -20.27 13.39
CA ALA A 356 48.50 -19.37 14.40
C ALA A 356 48.02 -19.74 15.82
N GLY A 357 46.78 -20.24 15.98
CA GLY A 357 46.29 -20.83 17.23
C GLY A 357 47.08 -22.08 17.63
N ASP A 358 47.42 -22.92 16.65
CA ASP A 358 48.25 -24.12 16.82
C ASP A 358 49.73 -23.79 17.03
N ALA A 359 50.17 -22.52 16.99
CA ALA A 359 51.58 -22.15 17.05
C ALA A 359 52.30 -22.66 18.31
N THR A 360 51.58 -22.76 19.44
CA THR A 360 52.13 -23.35 20.68
C THR A 360 52.31 -24.85 20.56
N ASP A 361 51.35 -25.54 19.94
CA ASP A 361 51.41 -26.99 19.70
C ASP A 361 52.50 -27.33 18.69
N ILE A 362 52.56 -26.60 17.57
CA ILE A 362 53.63 -26.68 16.57
C ILE A 362 54.99 -26.39 17.22
N GLY A 363 55.08 -25.37 18.08
CA GLY A 363 56.30 -25.05 18.83
C GLY A 363 56.72 -26.18 19.78
N THR A 364 55.75 -26.83 20.44
CA THR A 364 55.98 -27.99 21.31
C THR A 364 56.49 -29.19 20.50
N VAL A 365 55.87 -29.49 19.35
CA VAL A 365 56.30 -30.55 18.43
C VAL A 365 57.69 -30.25 17.85
N ALA A 366 57.95 -29.02 17.41
CA ALA A 366 59.25 -28.59 16.92
C ALA A 366 60.34 -28.69 17.99
N GLY A 367 60.01 -28.38 19.25
CA GLY A 367 60.90 -28.58 20.41
C GLY A 367 61.23 -30.04 20.71
N LYS A 368 60.52 -30.99 20.08
CA LYS A 368 60.76 -32.45 20.13
C LYS A 368 61.30 -33.00 18.82
N ALA A 369 61.83 -32.16 17.93
CA ALA A 369 62.32 -32.58 16.62
C ALA A 369 63.39 -33.68 16.69
N THR A 370 64.25 -33.67 17.72
CA THR A 370 65.24 -34.72 17.94
C THR A 370 64.57 -36.05 18.30
N GLU A 371 63.66 -36.06 19.28
CA GLU A 371 62.93 -37.27 19.67
C GLU A 371 62.05 -37.81 18.54
N ILE A 372 61.35 -36.93 17.79
CA ILE A 372 60.53 -37.30 16.62
C ILE A 372 61.40 -37.88 15.50
N GLY A 373 62.58 -37.30 15.23
CA GLY A 373 63.51 -37.80 14.21
C GLY A 373 64.13 -39.16 14.55
N LEU A 374 64.17 -39.53 15.83
CA LEU A 374 64.62 -40.84 16.29
C LEU A 374 63.54 -41.92 16.13
N LEU A 375 62.25 -41.57 16.06
CA LEU A 375 61.17 -42.56 15.93
C LEU A 375 61.27 -43.33 14.60
N GLY A 376 61.29 -44.66 14.68
CA GLY A 376 61.28 -45.55 13.51
C GLY A 376 62.62 -45.67 12.77
N THR A 377 63.68 -45.01 13.25
CA THR A 377 65.05 -45.16 12.72
C THR A 377 65.87 -46.12 13.58
N SER A 378 67.00 -46.59 13.05
CA SER A 378 67.96 -47.40 13.82
C SER A 378 68.49 -46.69 15.06
N ASP A 379 68.47 -45.36 15.07
CA ASP A 379 68.98 -44.55 16.18
C ASP A 379 68.09 -44.61 17.43
N MET A 380 66.83 -45.05 17.32
CA MET A 380 65.99 -45.40 18.48
C MET A 380 66.61 -46.52 19.33
N ALA A 381 67.45 -47.37 18.71
CA ALA A 381 68.14 -48.48 19.34
C ALA A 381 69.58 -48.14 19.76
N THR A 382 70.09 -46.95 19.45
CA THR A 382 71.48 -46.57 19.73
C THR A 382 71.62 -46.00 21.15
N ALA A 383 72.61 -46.50 21.90
CA ALA A 383 72.82 -46.33 23.34
C ALA A 383 72.88 -44.87 23.89
N GLY A 384 72.94 -43.85 23.03
CA GLY A 384 73.18 -42.46 23.45
C GLY A 384 71.98 -41.52 23.44
N THR A 385 70.90 -41.81 22.69
CA THR A 385 69.87 -40.79 22.36
C THR A 385 68.42 -41.25 22.44
N GLY A 386 68.12 -42.55 22.55
CA GLY A 386 66.74 -43.07 22.59
C GLY A 386 66.24 -43.44 24.00
N HIS A 387 64.93 -43.36 24.27
CA HIS A 387 64.36 -43.89 25.52
C HIS A 387 64.45 -45.44 25.61
N LEU A 388 64.45 -46.15 24.47
CA LEU A 388 64.75 -47.59 24.42
C LEU A 388 66.25 -47.89 24.57
N ALA A 389 67.13 -46.89 24.39
CA ALA A 389 68.57 -47.07 24.48
C ALA A 389 69.02 -47.60 25.85
N ARG A 390 68.30 -47.23 26.93
CA ARG A 390 68.55 -47.77 28.29
C ARG A 390 68.10 -49.21 28.48
N LEU A 391 67.16 -49.70 27.69
CA LEU A 391 66.73 -51.12 27.68
C LEU A 391 67.49 -51.94 26.63
N GLY A 392 68.09 -51.28 25.64
CA GLY A 392 68.83 -51.86 24.53
C GLY A 392 70.35 -51.82 24.66
N THR A 393 70.91 -51.31 25.77
CA THR A 393 72.36 -51.44 26.01
C THR A 393 72.72 -52.93 26.12
N ALA A 394 73.92 -53.28 25.65
CA ALA A 394 74.40 -54.66 25.71
C ALA A 394 74.31 -55.24 27.14
N ASP A 395 74.64 -54.42 28.15
CA ASP A 395 74.57 -54.80 29.56
C ASP A 395 73.13 -55.05 30.02
N CYS A 396 72.17 -54.16 29.71
CA CYS A 396 70.78 -54.36 30.13
C CYS A 396 70.10 -55.53 29.40
N VAL A 397 70.42 -55.76 28.12
CA VAL A 397 69.94 -56.94 27.38
C VAL A 397 70.57 -58.22 27.94
N ALA A 398 71.87 -58.18 28.30
CA ALA A 398 72.55 -59.31 28.92
C ALA A 398 71.96 -59.62 30.31
N ASP A 399 71.71 -58.60 31.13
CA ASP A 399 71.06 -58.74 32.44
C ASP A 399 69.64 -59.31 32.31
N MET A 400 68.85 -58.81 31.35
CA MET A 400 67.52 -59.34 31.06
C MET A 400 67.56 -60.78 30.55
N ALA A 401 68.55 -61.13 29.72
CA ALA A 401 68.76 -62.50 29.27
C ALA A 401 69.16 -63.42 30.42
N LEU A 402 69.99 -62.94 31.36
CA LEU A 402 70.40 -63.68 32.55
C LEU A 402 69.20 -63.93 33.48
N LEU A 403 68.41 -62.89 33.76
CA LEU A 403 67.18 -62.98 34.56
C LEU A 403 66.10 -63.84 33.90
N GLY A 404 66.09 -63.91 32.57
CA GLY A 404 65.17 -64.74 31.78
C GLY A 404 65.61 -66.19 31.60
N THR A 405 66.78 -66.60 32.11
CA THR A 405 67.22 -68.00 32.01
C THR A 405 66.30 -68.93 32.81
N ALA A 406 66.08 -70.14 32.28
CA ALA A 406 65.20 -71.13 32.92
C ALA A 406 65.62 -71.45 34.36
N ASP A 407 66.93 -71.47 34.64
CA ASP A 407 67.48 -71.74 35.96
C ASP A 407 67.15 -70.63 36.95
N VAL A 408 67.37 -69.35 36.58
CA VAL A 408 67.04 -68.20 37.44
C VAL A 408 65.54 -68.11 37.70
N VAL A 409 64.71 -68.34 36.68
CA VAL A 409 63.25 -68.36 36.83
C VAL A 409 62.80 -69.53 37.71
N SER A 410 63.44 -70.70 37.60
CA SER A 410 63.18 -71.86 38.45
C SER A 410 63.57 -71.61 39.90
N ASP A 411 64.74 -71.01 40.14
CA ASP A 411 65.20 -70.62 41.46
C ASP A 411 64.24 -69.59 42.09
N MET A 412 63.85 -68.57 41.34
CA MET A 412 62.85 -67.59 41.78
C MET A 412 61.51 -68.24 42.14
N ASN A 413 61.02 -69.18 41.33
CA ASN A 413 59.79 -69.93 41.63
C ASN A 413 59.94 -70.80 42.89
N SER A 414 61.11 -71.39 43.11
CA SER A 414 61.42 -72.19 44.31
C SER A 414 61.44 -71.32 45.58
N LEU A 415 62.12 -70.16 45.52
CA LEU A 415 62.14 -69.18 46.61
C LEU A 415 60.76 -68.58 46.88
N ALA A 416 59.95 -68.38 45.84
CA ALA A 416 58.60 -67.82 45.95
C ALA A 416 57.56 -68.80 46.53
N THR A 417 57.92 -70.06 46.81
CA THR A 417 56.97 -70.99 47.45
C THR A 417 56.62 -70.54 48.88
N PRO A 418 55.35 -70.64 49.31
CA PRO A 418 54.92 -70.18 50.64
C PRO A 418 55.74 -70.77 51.81
N SER A 419 56.19 -72.03 51.68
CA SER A 419 57.03 -72.68 52.68
C SER A 419 58.40 -72.01 52.84
N LYS A 420 59.05 -71.66 51.72
CA LYS A 420 60.35 -70.99 51.72
C LYS A 420 60.24 -69.54 52.15
N LEU A 421 59.19 -68.84 51.74
CA LEU A 421 58.91 -67.49 52.21
C LEU A 421 58.65 -67.43 53.73
N THR A 422 57.96 -68.45 54.27
CA THR A 422 57.75 -68.61 55.72
C THR A 422 59.08 -68.88 56.44
N GLN A 423 59.93 -69.75 55.90
CA GLN A 423 61.27 -70.03 56.46
C GLN A 423 62.18 -68.79 56.43
N MET A 424 62.18 -68.03 55.33
CA MET A 424 62.92 -66.78 55.21
C MET A 424 62.41 -65.72 56.20
N SER A 425 61.10 -65.62 56.39
CA SER A 425 60.50 -64.73 57.39
C SER A 425 60.85 -65.14 58.82
N ALA A 426 60.95 -66.45 59.08
CA ALA A 426 61.36 -66.98 60.39
C ALA A 426 62.84 -66.70 60.69
N LEU A 427 63.74 -66.86 59.70
CA LEU A 427 65.16 -66.53 59.84
C LEU A 427 65.40 -65.02 60.04
N GLY A 428 64.56 -64.17 59.43
CA GLY A 428 64.61 -62.72 59.62
C GLY A 428 63.89 -62.20 60.87
N ASN A 429 63.36 -63.07 61.73
CA ASN A 429 62.68 -62.66 62.96
C ASN A 429 63.69 -62.09 63.98
N SER A 430 63.33 -60.97 64.62
CA SER A 430 64.11 -60.32 65.69
C SER A 430 64.57 -61.32 66.73
N GLN A 431 63.72 -62.27 67.13
CA GLN A 431 64.05 -63.25 68.17
C GLN A 431 65.19 -64.17 67.76
N VAL A 432 65.21 -64.68 66.51
CA VAL A 432 66.29 -65.55 66.02
C VAL A 432 67.60 -64.77 65.89
N THR A 433 67.52 -63.50 65.51
CA THR A 433 68.70 -62.63 65.45
C THR A 433 69.23 -62.29 66.85
N GLU A 434 68.34 -62.08 67.82
CA GLU A 434 68.68 -61.88 69.24
C GLU A 434 69.30 -63.15 69.84
N ASP A 435 68.71 -64.33 69.59
CA ASP A 435 69.23 -65.61 70.08
C ASP A 435 70.64 -65.89 69.50
N MET A 436 70.86 -65.63 68.21
CA MET A 436 72.19 -65.72 67.61
C MET A 436 73.17 -64.70 68.18
N ALA A 437 72.73 -63.48 68.50
CA ALA A 437 73.56 -62.48 69.15
C ALA A 437 73.97 -62.91 70.56
N PHE A 438 73.06 -63.53 71.32
CA PHE A 438 73.36 -64.09 72.65
C PHE A 438 74.37 -65.23 72.58
N LEU A 439 74.19 -66.19 71.67
CA LEU A 439 75.14 -67.30 71.46
C LEU A 439 76.51 -66.82 70.93
N GLY A 440 76.53 -65.70 70.21
CA GLY A 440 77.75 -65.09 69.67
C GLY A 440 78.52 -64.19 70.65
N THR A 441 78.02 -63.96 71.88
CA THR A 441 78.75 -63.16 72.86
C THR A 441 80.04 -63.85 73.31
N ALA A 442 81.10 -63.06 73.54
CA ALA A 442 82.40 -63.58 73.95
C ALA A 442 82.32 -64.44 75.22
N ASP A 443 81.45 -64.05 76.16
CA ASP A 443 81.22 -64.78 77.41
C ASP A 443 80.54 -66.14 77.15
N CYS A 444 79.44 -66.19 76.38
CA CYS A 444 78.81 -67.47 76.02
C CYS A 444 79.77 -68.39 75.25
N VAL A 445 80.56 -67.86 74.32
CA VAL A 445 81.56 -68.64 73.58
C VAL A 445 82.68 -69.13 74.52
N ALA A 446 83.12 -68.31 75.47
CA ALA A 446 84.10 -68.70 76.48
C ALA A 446 83.56 -69.77 77.43
N ASP A 447 82.32 -69.65 77.91
CA ASP A 447 81.65 -70.63 78.75
C ASP A 447 81.49 -71.97 78.01
N MET A 448 81.06 -71.94 76.75
CA MET A 448 81.00 -73.14 75.90
C MET A 448 82.38 -73.75 75.68
N ALA A 449 83.43 -72.94 75.50
CA ALA A 449 84.80 -73.44 75.38
C ALA A 449 85.31 -74.08 76.68
N LEU A 450 84.95 -73.52 77.84
CA LEU A 450 85.31 -74.05 79.15
C LEU A 450 84.62 -75.39 79.41
N LEU A 451 83.29 -75.45 79.21
CA LEU A 451 82.47 -76.66 79.33
C LEU A 451 82.84 -77.73 78.28
N GLY A 452 83.35 -77.31 77.12
CA GLY A 452 83.83 -78.19 76.06
C GLY A 452 85.23 -78.76 76.26
N THR A 453 85.94 -78.42 77.35
CA THR A 453 87.26 -79.02 77.62
C THR A 453 87.13 -80.49 78.01
N ALA A 454 88.06 -81.32 77.52
CA ALA A 454 88.04 -82.77 77.72
C ALA A 454 87.98 -83.16 79.21
N ASP A 455 88.67 -82.40 80.07
CA ASP A 455 88.69 -82.63 81.52
C ASP A 455 87.32 -82.34 82.15
N CYS A 456 86.69 -81.20 81.84
CA CYS A 456 85.35 -80.88 82.34
C CYS A 456 84.30 -81.90 81.88
N VAL A 457 84.37 -82.35 80.62
CA VAL A 457 83.48 -83.40 80.10
C VAL A 457 83.73 -84.73 80.80
N ALA A 458 84.98 -85.08 81.09
CA ALA A 458 85.33 -86.30 81.83
C ALA A 458 84.84 -86.26 83.28
N ASP A 459 85.00 -85.12 83.97
CA ASP A 459 84.52 -84.92 85.34
C ASP A 459 82.99 -85.00 85.41
N MET A 460 82.27 -84.35 84.47
CA MET A 460 80.82 -84.48 84.37
C MET A 460 80.38 -85.91 84.08
N ALA A 461 81.12 -86.65 83.25
CA ALA A 461 80.83 -88.07 82.99
C ALA A 461 81.03 -88.93 84.24
N LEU A 462 82.03 -88.62 85.08
CA LEU A 462 82.28 -89.32 86.35
C LEU A 462 81.18 -89.03 87.38
N LEU A 463 80.80 -87.77 87.55
CA LEU A 463 79.69 -87.35 88.42
C LEU A 463 78.34 -87.90 87.94
N GLY A 464 78.18 -88.08 86.63
CA GLY A 464 76.99 -88.67 86.02
C GLY A 464 76.92 -90.19 86.07
N THR A 465 77.90 -90.88 86.66
CA THR A 465 77.83 -92.35 86.81
C THR A 465 76.70 -92.75 87.76
N THR A 466 76.02 -93.85 87.43
CA THR A 466 74.88 -94.36 88.21
C THR A 466 75.25 -94.59 89.68
N ASP A 467 76.49 -95.04 89.95
CA ASP A 467 76.98 -95.31 91.30
C ASP A 467 77.15 -94.01 92.10
N CYS A 468 77.83 -92.99 91.55
CA CYS A 468 77.99 -91.69 92.22
C CYS A 468 76.64 -91.01 92.52
N VAL A 469 75.70 -91.04 91.57
CA VAL A 469 74.35 -90.48 91.77
C VAL A 469 73.58 -91.27 92.84
N ALA A 470 73.70 -92.60 92.86
CA ALA A 470 73.04 -93.44 93.87
C ALA A 470 73.61 -93.21 95.28
N ASP A 471 74.93 -93.09 95.42
CA ASP A 471 75.58 -92.80 96.70
C ASP A 471 75.14 -91.43 97.25
N MET A 472 75.10 -90.41 96.40
CA MET A 472 74.60 -89.08 96.79
C MET A 472 73.12 -89.11 97.18
N ALA A 473 72.28 -89.86 96.47
CA ALA A 473 70.87 -90.02 96.80
C ALA A 473 70.69 -90.74 98.14
N LEU A 474 71.50 -91.74 98.44
CA LEU A 474 71.48 -92.47 99.71
C LEU A 474 71.86 -91.57 100.88
N LEU A 475 72.94 -90.80 100.77
CA LEU A 475 73.35 -89.83 101.81
C LEU A 475 72.32 -88.73 102.05
N ALA A 476 71.51 -88.39 101.04
CA ALA A 476 70.46 -87.40 101.14
C ALA A 476 69.12 -87.96 101.67
N THR A 477 69.03 -89.25 102.00
CA THR A 477 67.78 -89.83 102.55
C THR A 477 67.50 -89.30 103.96
N THR A 478 66.22 -89.01 104.20
CA THR A 478 65.73 -88.52 105.50
C THR A 478 66.05 -89.48 106.64
N ASP A 479 66.11 -90.78 106.36
CA ASP A 479 66.43 -91.82 107.35
C ASP A 479 67.87 -91.68 107.85
N VAL A 480 68.85 -91.55 106.94
CA VAL A 480 70.28 -91.36 107.32
C VAL A 480 70.48 -90.05 108.09
N ILE A 481 69.79 -88.98 107.68
CA ILE A 481 69.84 -87.70 108.38
C ILE A 481 69.20 -87.82 109.78
N ALA A 482 68.04 -88.48 109.90
CA ALA A 482 67.34 -88.66 111.17
C ALA A 482 68.11 -89.56 112.15
N ASP A 483 68.78 -90.60 111.65
CA ASP A 483 69.67 -91.45 112.46
C ASP A 483 70.82 -90.63 113.05
N LEU A 484 71.45 -89.76 112.24
CA LEU A 484 72.51 -88.85 112.70
C LEU A 484 72.01 -87.84 113.76
N ASP A 485 70.84 -87.24 113.56
CA ASP A 485 70.22 -86.33 114.54
C ASP A 485 69.87 -87.05 115.86
N THR A 486 69.42 -88.30 115.76
CA THR A 486 69.12 -89.15 116.92
C THR A 486 70.39 -89.47 117.71
N VAL A 487 71.48 -89.84 117.03
CA VAL A 487 72.79 -90.07 117.67
C VAL A 487 73.28 -88.81 118.36
N ALA A 488 73.17 -87.65 117.72
CA ALA A 488 73.57 -86.37 118.30
C ALA A 488 72.76 -86.02 119.56
N THR A 489 71.45 -86.27 119.55
CA THR A 489 70.56 -86.04 120.70
C THR A 489 70.90 -86.96 121.87
N ASN A 490 71.04 -88.26 121.63
CA ASN A 490 71.37 -89.24 122.67
C ASN A 490 72.68 -88.91 123.42
N ILE A 491 73.71 -88.43 122.71
CA ILE A 491 74.97 -88.02 123.32
C ILE A 491 74.77 -86.83 124.28
N THR A 492 73.91 -85.88 123.91
CA THR A 492 73.61 -84.70 124.75
C THR A 492 72.92 -85.11 126.05
N ASP A 493 71.94 -86.02 125.97
CA ASP A 493 71.21 -86.52 127.14
C ASP A 493 72.12 -87.28 128.12
N VAL A 494 72.99 -88.15 127.60
CA VAL A 494 73.95 -88.91 128.42
C VAL A 494 74.88 -87.99 129.19
N ASN A 495 75.41 -86.94 128.54
CA ASN A 495 76.27 -85.97 129.22
C ASN A 495 75.52 -85.22 130.33
N THR A 496 74.27 -84.81 130.09
CA THR A 496 73.46 -84.06 131.07
C THR A 496 73.11 -84.87 132.33
N PHE A 497 73.00 -86.19 132.24
CA PHE A 497 72.78 -87.04 133.41
C PHE A 497 74.05 -87.19 134.25
N ALA A 498 75.21 -87.34 133.61
CA ALA A 498 76.50 -87.48 134.28
C ALA A 498 76.86 -86.22 135.10
N ASP A 499 76.53 -85.04 134.61
CA ASP A 499 76.76 -83.79 135.35
C ASP A 499 75.93 -83.73 136.65
N ARG A 500 74.63 -84.02 136.57
CA ARG A 500 73.68 -83.82 137.69
C ARG A 500 73.73 -84.87 138.80
N TYR A 501 74.26 -86.07 138.58
CA TYR A 501 74.26 -87.15 139.57
C TYR A 501 75.67 -87.66 139.87
N GLN A 502 76.05 -87.62 141.15
CA GLN A 502 77.30 -88.16 141.66
C GLN A 502 77.13 -88.99 142.94
N ILE A 503 78.19 -89.68 143.36
CA ILE A 503 78.25 -90.46 144.61
C ILE A 503 79.48 -89.98 145.39
N ASP A 504 79.31 -89.58 146.64
CA ASP A 504 80.37 -89.00 147.49
C ASP A 504 80.26 -89.49 148.95
N ASP A 505 81.32 -89.35 149.76
CA ASP A 505 81.37 -89.82 151.16
C ASP A 505 81.18 -88.71 152.21
N PHE A 506 81.16 -87.42 151.80
CA PHE A 506 80.90 -86.24 152.62
C PHE A 506 81.79 -86.06 153.87
N SER A 507 82.92 -86.77 153.99
CA SER A 507 83.81 -86.71 155.16
C SER A 507 85.29 -86.63 154.74
N PRO A 508 86.07 -85.63 155.22
CA PRO A 508 85.75 -84.66 156.27
C PRO A 508 84.89 -83.46 155.80
N SER A 509 84.58 -83.37 154.50
CA SER A 509 83.78 -82.28 153.91
C SER A 509 82.90 -82.77 152.76
N ALA A 510 81.85 -82.01 152.44
CA ALA A 510 80.98 -82.25 151.29
C ALA A 510 81.70 -82.02 149.94
N PRO A 511 81.24 -82.64 148.83
CA PRO A 511 81.83 -82.47 147.51
C PRO A 511 81.62 -81.03 147.02
N THR A 512 82.67 -80.50 146.39
CA THR A 512 82.68 -79.13 145.84
C THR A 512 82.51 -79.10 144.32
N THR A 513 82.49 -80.27 143.68
CA THR A 513 82.23 -80.44 142.25
C THR A 513 81.10 -81.44 142.00
N ASP A 514 80.43 -81.35 140.86
CA ASP A 514 79.39 -82.27 140.38
C ASP A 514 80.01 -83.52 139.70
N GLY A 515 79.17 -84.42 139.15
CA GLY A 515 79.62 -85.66 138.52
C GLY A 515 80.41 -85.46 137.22
N GLY A 516 80.26 -84.29 136.58
CA GLY A 516 81.01 -83.85 135.40
C GLY A 516 82.32 -83.11 135.73
N GLY A 517 82.59 -82.86 137.01
CA GLY A 517 83.76 -82.11 137.48
C GLY A 517 83.58 -80.59 137.45
N ASN A 518 82.37 -80.09 137.19
CA ASN A 518 82.04 -78.67 137.33
C ASN A 518 81.87 -78.31 138.80
N ALA A 519 81.83 -77.02 139.16
CA ALA A 519 81.45 -76.63 140.52
C ALA A 519 80.00 -77.03 140.81
N VAL A 520 79.72 -77.54 142.02
CA VAL A 520 78.37 -77.94 142.41
C VAL A 520 77.35 -76.81 142.19
N ALA A 521 76.29 -77.12 141.46
CA ALA A 521 75.19 -76.24 141.10
C ALA A 521 73.91 -76.63 141.84
N GLU A 522 72.99 -75.69 142.00
CA GLU A 522 71.69 -75.96 142.61
C GLU A 522 70.95 -77.06 141.83
N GLY A 523 70.46 -78.07 142.55
CA GLY A 523 69.78 -79.23 141.97
C GLY A 523 70.68 -80.43 141.69
N ASP A 524 72.00 -80.29 141.84
CA ASP A 524 72.90 -81.44 141.78
C ASP A 524 72.58 -82.45 142.87
N LEU A 525 72.64 -83.71 142.51
CA LEU A 525 72.32 -84.85 143.33
C LEU A 525 73.61 -85.58 143.68
N ALA A 526 73.85 -85.78 144.97
CA ALA A 526 74.94 -86.62 145.44
C ALA A 526 74.38 -87.67 146.39
N TYR A 527 74.67 -88.95 146.14
CA TYR A 527 74.44 -89.97 147.14
C TYR A 527 75.53 -89.86 148.22
N ASP A 528 75.15 -89.43 149.43
CA ASP A 528 76.00 -89.49 150.61
C ASP A 528 76.06 -90.95 151.07
N SER A 529 77.16 -91.60 150.76
CA SER A 529 77.43 -92.99 151.09
C SER A 529 77.70 -93.24 152.57
N THR A 530 78.15 -92.22 153.32
CA THR A 530 78.43 -92.34 154.77
C THR A 530 77.13 -92.28 155.58
N ALA A 531 76.19 -91.43 155.18
CA ALA A 531 74.88 -91.33 155.81
C ALA A 531 73.78 -92.17 155.12
N ASN A 532 74.12 -92.93 154.06
CA ASN A 532 73.20 -93.71 153.23
C ASN A 532 71.96 -92.93 152.76
N LYS A 533 72.18 -91.71 152.27
CA LYS A 533 71.08 -90.83 151.86
C LYS A 533 71.43 -90.02 150.64
N MET A 534 70.45 -89.82 149.77
CA MET A 534 70.57 -88.82 148.73
C MET A 534 70.55 -87.43 149.36
N LYS A 535 71.47 -86.60 148.89
CA LYS A 535 71.48 -85.17 149.13
C LYS A 535 71.33 -84.44 147.81
N PHE A 536 70.74 -83.26 147.88
CA PHE A 536 70.80 -82.30 146.79
C PHE A 536 71.56 -81.07 147.26
N TYR A 537 72.22 -80.40 146.33
CA TYR A 537 72.80 -79.11 146.59
C TYR A 537 71.71 -78.04 146.37
N ASN A 538 71.39 -77.26 147.40
CA ASN A 538 70.35 -76.22 147.31
C ASN A 538 70.89 -74.88 146.78
N GLY A 539 72.10 -74.88 146.22
CA GLY A 539 72.82 -73.68 145.78
C GLY A 539 73.76 -73.08 146.85
N SER A 540 73.63 -73.49 148.11
CA SER A 540 74.46 -72.97 149.21
C SER A 540 74.97 -74.06 150.16
N ALA A 541 74.24 -75.16 150.30
CA ALA A 541 74.59 -76.29 151.13
C ALA A 541 74.01 -77.57 150.55
N TRP A 542 74.63 -78.69 150.93
CA TRP A 542 74.08 -80.01 150.67
C TRP A 542 73.04 -80.36 151.73
N GLU A 543 71.80 -80.54 151.29
CA GLU A 543 70.67 -80.87 152.15
C GLU A 543 70.16 -82.29 151.90
N GLY A 544 69.64 -82.91 152.95
CA GLY A 544 69.06 -84.25 152.88
C GLY A 544 67.67 -84.23 152.26
N PHE A 545 67.34 -85.26 151.51
CA PHE A 545 65.95 -85.49 151.11
C PHE A 545 65.12 -86.05 152.27
N GLY A 546 64.15 -85.28 152.76
CA GLY A 546 63.15 -85.71 153.76
C GLY A 546 63.60 -85.64 155.23
N LEU A 547 62.67 -85.95 156.15
CA LEU A 547 62.91 -86.01 157.60
C LEU A 547 63.60 -87.33 158.00
N SER A 548 64.50 -87.28 158.99
CA SER A 548 65.17 -88.47 159.55
C SER A 548 64.21 -89.36 160.36
N GLN A 549 64.57 -90.64 160.55
CA GLN A 549 63.79 -91.59 161.36
C GLN A 549 63.52 -91.07 162.79
N THR A 550 64.47 -90.32 163.36
CA THR A 550 64.35 -89.65 164.65
C THR A 550 63.32 -88.51 164.63
N GLU A 551 63.27 -87.73 163.55
CA GLU A 551 62.31 -86.62 163.37
C GLU A 551 60.90 -87.15 163.07
N VAL A 552 60.78 -88.21 162.27
CA VAL A 552 59.51 -88.93 162.03
C VAL A 552 58.96 -89.51 163.33
N GLN A 553 59.81 -90.09 164.19
CA GLN A 553 59.39 -90.59 165.50
C GLN A 553 58.92 -89.46 166.43
N THR A 554 59.51 -88.27 166.32
CA THR A 554 59.11 -87.09 167.11
C THR A 554 57.73 -86.59 166.69
N GLU A 555 57.45 -86.51 165.38
CA GLU A 555 56.11 -86.17 164.86
C GLU A 555 55.07 -87.26 165.14
N ALA A 556 55.43 -88.55 165.03
CA ALA A 556 54.56 -89.65 165.41
C ALA A 556 54.21 -89.64 166.92
N ASN A 557 55.17 -89.25 167.77
CA ASN A 557 54.94 -89.07 169.20
C ASN A 557 54.09 -87.82 169.50
N ASN A 558 54.30 -86.71 168.79
CA ASN A 558 53.44 -85.52 168.90
C ASN A 558 51.99 -85.84 168.48
N ALA A 559 51.82 -86.62 167.40
CA ALA A 559 50.53 -87.12 166.95
C ALA A 559 49.89 -88.10 167.96
N SER A 560 50.69 -88.92 168.66
CA SER A 560 50.18 -89.84 169.69
C SER A 560 49.74 -89.12 170.96
N VAL A 561 50.47 -88.09 171.39
CA VAL A 561 50.09 -87.17 172.48
C VAL A 561 48.78 -86.45 172.11
N ALA A 562 48.67 -85.96 170.88
CA ALA A 562 47.46 -85.30 170.39
C ALA A 562 46.25 -86.26 170.31
N MET A 563 46.45 -87.51 169.91
CA MET A 563 45.38 -88.52 169.81
C MET A 563 44.91 -89.05 171.17
N ALA A 564 45.80 -89.11 172.17
CA ALA A 564 45.43 -89.49 173.54
C ALA A 564 44.62 -88.39 174.26
N ILE A 565 44.99 -87.12 174.10
CA ILE A 565 44.20 -85.97 174.61
C ILE A 565 42.79 -85.95 173.99
N ALA A 566 42.66 -86.33 172.72
CA ALA A 566 41.40 -86.32 171.99
C ALA A 566 40.42 -87.45 172.36
N LEU A 567 40.87 -88.50 173.07
CA LEU A 567 40.05 -89.68 173.38
C LEU A 567 39.69 -89.88 174.86
N GLY A 568 40.33 -89.17 175.81
CA GLY A 568 40.00 -89.22 177.24
C GLY A 568 40.71 -90.32 178.02
#